data_AF-A0A3A4WF48-F1
#
_entry.id   AF-A0A3A4WF48-F1
#
_cell.length_a   1.000
_cell.length_b   1.000
_cell.length_c   1.000
_cell.angle_alpha   90.00
_cell.angle_beta   90.00
_cell.angle_gamma   90.00
#
_symmetry.space_group_name_H-M   'P 1'
#
loop_
_entity.id
_entity.type
_entity.pdbx_description
1 polymer ?
#
loop_
_entity_poly.entity_id
_entity_poly.type
_entity_poly.pdbx_seq_one_letter_code
_entity_poly.pdbx_strand_id
1 'polypeptide(L)'
;MPIIIIKEEETMFEEHAKCNICKKEYTSTHVEVSPGTIVYVCQSCLDMAKTNFIWLCMGCGKAYIRPKQLVINRLKDPELKKAYMLCEDMVIVQGIDVCIECDPETISAYMGSLHTAVEC
;
A
#
# COMPACT_ATOMS: atom_id res chain seq x y z
N MET A 1 2.58 -8.85 -7.31
CA MET A 1 2.57 -8.29 -5.94
C MET A 1 1.39 -8.91 -5.19
N PRO A 2 1.61 -9.59 -4.06
CA PRO A 2 0.52 -10.15 -3.27
C PRO A 2 -0.33 -9.02 -2.66
N ILE A 3 -1.65 -9.09 -2.86
CA ILE A 3 -2.61 -8.22 -2.16
C ILE A 3 -2.88 -8.88 -0.81
N ILE A 4 -2.40 -8.28 0.28
CA ILE A 4 -2.70 -8.76 1.63
C ILE A 4 -3.99 -8.09 2.09
N ILE A 5 -4.98 -8.92 2.40
CA ILE A 5 -6.31 -8.52 2.86
C ILE A 5 -6.31 -8.62 4.38
N ILE A 6 -6.58 -7.51 5.07
CA ILE A 6 -6.66 -7.45 6.53
C ILE A 6 -7.83 -8.33 7.00
N LYS A 7 -7.55 -9.34 7.82
CA LYS A 7 -8.53 -10.03 8.67
C LYS A 7 -8.18 -9.67 10.12
N GLU A 8 -9.17 -9.25 10.89
CA GLU A 8 -9.01 -9.01 12.33
C GLU A 8 -8.73 -10.37 13.01
N GLU A 9 -7.49 -10.59 13.46
CA GLU A 9 -7.14 -11.69 14.37
C GLU A 9 -6.64 -11.08 15.69
N GLU A 10 -7.40 -11.32 16.76
CA GLU A 10 -7.09 -10.87 18.12
C GLU A 10 -5.94 -11.71 18.70
N THR A 11 -4.72 -11.17 18.70
CA THR A 11 -3.61 -11.73 19.50
C THR A 11 -3.05 -10.69 20.47
N MET A 12 -3.08 -11.04 21.75
CA MET A 12 -2.80 -10.20 22.91
C MET A 12 -1.28 -10.05 23.12
N PHE A 13 -0.70 -8.99 22.54
CA PHE A 13 0.55 -8.35 22.98
C PHE A 13 0.31 -6.84 22.90
N GLU A 14 0.15 -6.14 24.03
CA GLU A 14 -0.12 -4.69 24.06
C GLU A 14 1.16 -3.85 23.81
N GLU A 15 1.92 -4.18 22.78
CA GLU A 15 2.95 -3.28 22.29
C GLU A 15 2.29 -2.11 21.57
N HIS A 16 2.40 -0.92 22.16
CA HIS A 16 1.95 0.32 21.53
C HIS A 16 3.11 0.89 20.73
N ALA A 17 2.96 0.97 19.41
CA ALA A 17 3.95 1.60 18.55
C ALA A 17 3.37 2.81 17.82
N LYS A 18 4.26 3.67 17.33
CA LYS A 18 3.86 4.83 16.55
C LYS A 18 3.32 4.37 15.19
N CYS A 19 2.15 4.86 14.80
CA CYS A 19 1.54 4.54 13.51
C CYS A 19 2.53 4.75 12.36
N ASN A 20 2.75 3.70 11.57
CA ASN A 20 3.71 3.68 10.47
C ASN A 20 3.31 4.60 9.31
N ILE A 21 2.05 4.99 9.20
CA ILE A 21 1.54 5.86 8.13
C ILE A 21 1.65 7.33 8.53
N CYS A 22 0.95 7.77 9.58
CA CYS A 22 0.89 9.19 9.94
C CYS A 22 2.07 9.65 10.81
N LYS A 23 2.77 8.72 11.47
CA LYS A 23 3.85 8.98 12.44
C LYS A 23 3.45 9.96 13.56
N LYS A 24 2.15 10.06 13.89
CA LYS A 24 1.61 11.00 14.90
C LYS A 24 1.06 10.27 16.12
N GLU A 25 0.16 9.32 15.89
CA GLU A 25 -0.55 8.58 16.92
C GLU A 25 0.20 7.30 17.32
N TYR A 26 0.04 6.87 18.57
CA TYR A 26 0.42 5.53 19.01
C TYR A 26 -0.80 4.61 18.92
N THR A 27 -0.56 3.34 18.62
CA THR A 27 -1.61 2.34 18.42
C THR A 27 -1.08 0.95 18.72
N SER A 28 -1.97 0.06 19.18
CA SER A 28 -1.74 -1.38 19.28
C SER A 28 -2.24 -2.14 18.04
N THR A 29 -3.03 -1.48 17.20
CA THR A 29 -3.55 -2.06 15.96
C THR A 29 -2.42 -2.21 14.96
N HIS A 30 -2.27 -3.42 14.44
CA HIS A 30 -1.21 -3.77 13.53
C HIS A 30 -1.73 -4.63 12.38
N VAL A 31 -1.03 -4.58 11.26
CA VAL A 31 -1.36 -5.32 10.04
C VAL A 31 -0.09 -5.87 9.41
N GLU A 32 -0.22 -7.01 8.74
CA GLU A 32 0.88 -7.60 7.98
C GLU A 32 0.89 -7.03 6.55
N VAL A 33 2.00 -6.43 6.14
CA VAL A 33 2.16 -5.78 4.81
C VAL A 33 3.00 -6.60 3.83
N SER A 34 3.75 -7.56 4.35
CA SER A 34 4.45 -8.64 3.63
C SER A 34 4.64 -9.80 4.62
N PRO A 35 4.83 -11.05 4.16
CA PRO A 35 5.03 -12.19 5.06
C PRO A 35 6.09 -11.92 6.14
N GLY A 36 5.70 -12.04 7.41
CA GLY A 36 6.53 -11.77 8.59
C GLY A 36 6.78 -10.29 8.90
N THR A 37 6.13 -9.37 8.19
CA THR A 37 6.35 -7.92 8.32
C THR A 37 5.10 -7.22 8.81
N ILE A 38 5.13 -6.85 10.08
CA ILE A 38 4.02 -6.18 10.77
C ILE A 38 4.28 -4.68 10.81
N VAL A 39 3.23 -3.89 10.58
CA VAL A 39 3.23 -2.44 10.78
C VAL A 39 2.05 -2.00 11.62
N TYR A 40 2.24 -0.97 12.42
CA TYR A 40 1.22 -0.42 13.29
C TYR A 40 0.44 0.68 12.56
N VAL A 41 -0.89 0.61 12.62
CA VAL A 41 -1.76 1.53 11.88
C VAL A 41 -2.88 2.00 12.77
N CYS A 42 -2.92 3.31 13.03
CA CYS A 42 -3.97 3.89 13.86
C CYS A 42 -5.31 3.92 13.12
N GLN A 43 -6.41 4.00 13.90
CA GLN A 43 -7.77 3.97 13.37
C GLN A 43 -8.03 5.04 12.30
N SER A 44 -7.48 6.25 12.48
CA SER A 44 -7.65 7.33 11.50
C SER A 44 -7.03 6.99 10.14
N CYS A 45 -5.94 6.23 10.10
CA CYS A 45 -5.33 5.76 8.86
C CYS A 45 -6.08 4.57 8.26
N LEU A 46 -6.66 3.69 9.08
CA LEU A 46 -7.55 2.61 8.60
C LEU A 46 -8.82 3.17 7.95
N ASP A 47 -9.44 4.17 8.58
CA ASP A 47 -10.60 4.85 8.02
C ASP A 47 -10.28 5.54 6.68
N MET A 48 -9.08 6.11 6.57
CA MET A 48 -8.60 6.68 5.31
C MET A 48 -8.41 5.62 4.22
N ALA A 49 -7.94 4.43 4.57
CA ALA A 49 -7.76 3.31 3.65
C ALA A 49 -9.08 2.72 3.11
N LYS A 50 -10.24 3.09 3.67
CA LYS A 50 -11.55 2.74 3.09
C LYS A 50 -11.75 3.35 1.71
N THR A 51 -11.31 4.59 1.49
CA THR A 51 -11.49 5.31 0.21
C THR A 51 -10.18 5.56 -0.55
N ASN A 52 -9.04 5.19 0.05
CA ASN A 52 -7.72 5.39 -0.52
C ASN A 52 -6.92 4.08 -0.57
N PHE A 53 -6.07 3.94 -1.58
CA PHE A 53 -4.93 3.03 -1.50
C PHE A 53 -3.84 3.70 -0.67
N ILE A 54 -3.26 2.94 0.27
CA ILE A 54 -2.10 3.35 1.05
C ILE A 54 -0.94 2.41 0.76
N TRP A 55 0.15 2.95 0.23
CA TRP A 55 1.40 2.23 0.04
C TRP A 55 2.46 2.72 1.01
N LEU A 56 3.10 1.81 1.73
CA LEU A 56 4.18 2.09 2.64
C LEU A 56 5.49 1.60 2.04
N CYS A 57 6.44 2.50 1.82
CA CYS A 57 7.79 2.12 1.40
C CYS A 57 8.51 1.41 2.55
N MET A 58 8.95 0.18 2.33
CA MET A 58 9.68 -0.61 3.32
C MET A 58 11.14 -0.15 3.48
N GLY A 59 11.69 0.57 2.48
CA GLY A 59 13.03 1.16 2.54
C GLY A 59 13.14 2.44 3.40
N CYS A 60 12.21 3.39 3.25
CA CYS A 60 12.26 4.68 3.97
C CYS A 60 11.09 4.94 4.93
N GLY A 61 10.09 4.04 4.97
CA GLY A 61 8.92 4.18 5.83
C GLY A 61 7.94 5.28 5.40
N LYS A 62 8.09 5.83 4.18
CA LYS A 62 7.20 6.87 3.63
C LYS A 62 5.89 6.26 3.14
N ALA A 63 4.77 6.89 3.49
CA ALA A 63 3.44 6.49 3.05
C ALA A 63 2.96 7.33 1.85
N TYR A 64 2.40 6.66 0.84
CA TYR A 64 1.78 7.26 -0.32
C TYR A 64 0.29 6.95 -0.31
N ILE A 65 -0.53 8.00 -0.28
CA ILE A 65 -1.99 7.90 -0.13
C ILE A 65 -2.62 8.44 -1.41
N ARG A 66 -3.49 7.64 -2.05
CA ARG A 66 -4.18 8.02 -3.28
C ARG A 66 -5.64 7.55 -3.27
N PRO A 67 -6.60 8.38 -3.72
CA PRO A 67 -7.99 7.96 -3.85
C PRO A 67 -8.12 6.74 -4.75
N LYS A 68 -8.88 5.72 -4.33
CA LYS A 68 -9.04 4.46 -5.08
C LYS A 68 -9.56 4.70 -6.49
N GLN A 69 -10.61 5.51 -6.60
CA GLN A 69 -11.20 5.88 -7.89
C GLN A 69 -10.19 6.55 -8.83
N LEU A 70 -9.30 7.41 -8.32
CA LEU A 70 -8.28 8.06 -9.14
C LEU A 70 -7.30 7.04 -9.72
N VAL A 71 -6.90 6.05 -8.91
CA VAL A 71 -5.97 5.00 -9.33
C VAL A 71 -6.65 4.08 -10.35
N ILE A 72 -7.83 3.56 -10.03
CA ILE A 72 -8.62 2.67 -10.91
C ILE A 72 -8.91 3.32 -12.26
N ASN A 73 -9.26 4.61 -12.28
CA ASN A 73 -9.56 5.33 -13.53
C ASN A 73 -8.33 5.57 -14.40
N ARG A 74 -7.11 5.54 -13.84
CA ARG A 74 -5.86 5.73 -14.58
C ARG A 74 -5.23 4.43 -15.06
N LEU A 75 -5.72 3.27 -14.61
CA LEU A 75 -5.23 1.97 -15.06
C LEU A 75 -5.65 1.75 -16.52
N LYS A 76 -4.65 1.50 -17.37
CA LYS A 76 -4.83 1.15 -18.79
C LYS A 76 -5.04 -0.34 -18.99
N ASP A 77 -4.41 -1.15 -18.15
CA ASP A 77 -4.54 -2.61 -18.19
C ASP A 77 -5.93 -3.04 -17.66
N PRO A 78 -6.78 -3.69 -18.50
CA PRO A 78 -8.12 -4.07 -18.10
C PRO A 78 -8.20 -5.14 -17.01
N GLU A 79 -7.23 -6.06 -16.95
CA GLU A 79 -7.20 -7.13 -15.95
C GLU A 79 -6.79 -6.57 -14.59
N LEU A 80 -5.76 -5.73 -14.58
CA LEU A 80 -5.32 -5.00 -13.40
C LEU A 80 -6.42 -4.08 -12.90
N LYS A 81 -7.12 -3.39 -13.80
CA LYS A 81 -8.27 -2.55 -13.43
C LYS A 81 -9.37 -3.36 -12.76
N LYS A 82 -9.73 -4.53 -13.33
CA LYS A 82 -10.70 -5.44 -12.70
C LYS A 82 -10.25 -5.90 -11.32
N ALA A 83 -8.99 -6.30 -11.17
CA ALA A 83 -8.44 -6.71 -9.87
C ALA A 83 -8.56 -5.58 -8.83
N TYR A 84 -8.24 -4.34 -9.21
CA TYR A 84 -8.36 -3.19 -8.31
C TYR A 84 -9.80 -2.81 -7.99
N MET A 85 -10.74 -2.97 -8.94
CA MET A 85 -12.17 -2.78 -8.68
C MET A 85 -12.74 -3.80 -7.70
N LEU A 86 -12.31 -5.06 -7.76
CA LEU A 86 -12.70 -6.10 -6.79
C LEU A 86 -12.25 -5.79 -5.35
N CYS A 87 -11.26 -4.91 -5.23
CA CYS A 87 -10.68 -4.47 -3.98
C CYS A 87 -11.21 -3.10 -3.52
N GLU A 88 -12.17 -2.49 -4.24
CA GLU A 88 -12.63 -1.13 -3.96
C GLU A 88 -13.21 -0.99 -2.55
N ASP A 89 -13.95 -1.99 -2.08
CA ASP A 89 -14.55 -2.01 -0.74
C ASP A 89 -13.61 -2.51 0.37
N MET A 90 -12.39 -2.95 0.03
CA MET A 90 -11.44 -3.51 0.99
C MET A 90 -10.56 -2.44 1.62
N VAL A 91 -10.25 -2.54 2.92
CA VAL A 91 -9.23 -1.69 3.56
C VAL A 91 -7.86 -2.23 3.17
N ILE A 92 -7.12 -1.49 2.34
CA ILE A 92 -5.84 -1.94 1.79
C ILE A 92 -4.73 -1.00 2.22
N VAL A 93 -3.82 -1.55 3.03
CA VAL A 93 -2.51 -1.00 3.33
C VAL A 93 -1.47 -1.98 2.78
N GLN A 94 -0.65 -1.55 1.83
CA GLN A 94 0.33 -2.40 1.15
C GLN A 94 1.74 -1.93 1.41
N GLY A 95 2.64 -2.87 1.67
CA GLY A 95 4.08 -2.63 1.60
C GLY A 95 4.51 -2.57 0.14
N ILE A 96 5.40 -1.63 -0.20
CA ILE A 96 6.19 -1.65 -1.43
C ILE A 96 7.65 -1.75 -1.05
N ASP A 97 8.41 -2.59 -1.76
CA ASP A 97 9.81 -2.88 -1.41
C ASP A 97 10.64 -1.58 -1.39
N VAL A 98 10.49 -0.77 -2.44
CA VAL A 98 11.24 0.46 -2.62
C VAL A 98 10.38 1.51 -3.32
N CYS A 99 10.49 2.77 -2.92
CA CYS A 99 9.83 3.88 -3.59
C CYS A 99 10.81 4.64 -4.51
N ILE A 100 10.27 5.52 -5.34
CA ILE A 100 11.06 6.32 -6.30
C ILE A 100 12.12 7.22 -5.64
N GLU A 101 11.92 7.58 -4.37
CA GLU A 101 12.92 8.35 -3.61
C GLU A 101 14.07 7.47 -3.13
N CYS A 102 13.81 6.18 -2.89
CA CYS A 102 14.82 5.21 -2.46
C CYS A 102 15.58 4.60 -3.64
N ASP A 103 14.93 4.42 -4.78
CA ASP A 103 15.52 3.88 -6.00
C ASP A 103 14.93 4.54 -7.25
N PRO A 104 15.40 5.76 -7.59
CA PRO A 104 14.91 6.48 -8.76
C PRO A 104 15.34 5.82 -10.08
N GLU A 105 16.51 5.17 -10.11
CA GLU A 105 17.12 4.62 -11.34
C GLU A 105 16.35 3.40 -11.83
N THR A 106 16.08 2.43 -10.95
CA THR A 106 15.32 1.22 -11.29
C THR A 106 13.91 1.56 -11.74
N ILE A 107 13.24 2.50 -11.07
CA ILE A 107 11.88 2.91 -11.45
C ILE A 107 11.86 3.63 -12.80
N SER A 108 12.86 4.48 -13.08
CA SER A 108 12.99 5.12 -14.39
C SER A 108 13.20 4.09 -15.51
N ALA A 109 14.04 3.08 -15.27
CA ALA A 109 14.25 1.98 -16.22
C ALA A 109 12.96 1.18 -16.50
N TYR A 110 12.17 0.87 -15.47
CA TYR A 110 10.86 0.24 -15.63
C TYR A 110 9.90 1.09 -16.46
N MET A 111 9.81 2.40 -16.20
CA MET A 111 8.98 3.30 -17.00
C MET A 111 9.43 3.41 -18.46
N GLY A 112 10.75 3.38 -18.70
CA GLY A 112 11.33 3.34 -20.04
C GLY A 112 10.99 2.05 -20.80
N SER A 113 11.07 0.90 -20.14
CA SER A 113 10.74 -0.41 -20.74
C SER A 113 9.26 -0.61 -21.08
N LEU A 114 8.34 0.02 -20.33
CA LEU A 114 6.91 0.04 -20.62
C LEU A 114 6.58 0.81 -21.90
N HIS A 115 7.37 1.82 -22.27
CA HIS A 115 7.19 2.55 -23.52
C HIS A 115 7.57 1.71 -24.74
N THR A 116 8.61 0.88 -24.64
CA THR A 116 9.09 0.03 -25.75
C THR A 116 8.24 -1.22 -25.99
N ALA A 117 7.49 -1.69 -24.99
CA ALA A 117 6.63 -2.88 -25.13
C ALA A 117 5.26 -2.59 -25.76
N VAL A 118 4.89 -1.31 -25.96
CA VAL A 118 3.62 -0.88 -26.58
C VAL A 118 3.76 -0.68 -28.09
N GLU A 119 4.98 -0.79 -28.64
CA GLU A 119 5.26 -0.76 -30.07
C GLU A 119 5.50 -2.17 -30.62
N CYS A 120 4.46 -3.01 -30.70
CA CYS A 120 4.44 -4.23 -31.51
C CYS A 120 3.05 -4.45 -32.12
#